data_AF-A0A8W8M6N8-F1
#
_entry.id   AF-A0A8W8M6N8-F1
#
_cell.length_a   1.000
_cell.length_b   1.000
_cell.length_c   1.000
_cell.angle_alpha   90.00
_cell.angle_beta   90.00
_cell.angle_gamma   90.00
#
_symmetry.space_group_name_H-M   'P 1'
#
loop_
_entity.id
_entity.type
_entity.pdbx_description
1 polymer ?
#
loop_
_entity_poly.entity_id
_entity_poly.type
_entity_poly.pdbx_seq_one_letter_code
_entity_poly.pdbx_strand_id
1 'polypeptide(L)'
;LFEAIAYNCSDTLETMEILNFTKDPYPILDITLFNNIHTLRTSPQHLDDEVIIILASSSVSNLHIIQGRYTCNTDSVSDDAWRLVKQMAPYFRVTLEVRGHTKTPLILQPHAPVNRIVYDSPNLKFPHETAVWIVHYYHDTLEYFAQKRLPRTHGPRTFHDRGDAAFLMLARSCPKLHTLIISERISTATAILIAKSKPSLEKFIVRQNGLLKRCDGPKSDNSFSNAETKRISRSYETTSEEISKTFGKRWVPMSDKNFKKL
;
A
#
# COMPACT_ATOMS: atom_id res chain seq x y z
N LEU A 1 21.71 -14.51 20.79
CA LEU A 1 22.09 -13.52 19.74
C LEU A 1 21.61 -12.12 20.13
N PHE A 2 20.31 -11.92 20.35
CA PHE A 2 19.76 -10.62 20.76
C PHE A 2 20.42 -10.04 22.02
N GLU A 3 20.65 -10.85 23.05
CA GLU A 3 21.39 -10.43 24.25
C GLU A 3 22.79 -9.86 23.95
N ALA A 4 23.54 -10.51 23.06
CA ALA A 4 24.87 -10.06 22.68
C ALA A 4 24.83 -8.73 21.89
N ILE A 5 23.80 -8.52 21.06
CA ILE A 5 23.61 -7.26 20.33
C ILE A 5 23.15 -6.17 21.31
N ALA A 6 22.21 -6.48 22.20
CA ALA A 6 21.71 -5.56 23.22
C ALA A 6 22.83 -5.09 24.16
N TYR A 7 23.73 -6.00 24.56
CA TYR A 7 24.89 -5.66 25.38
C TYR A 7 25.78 -4.57 24.74
N ASN A 8 25.87 -4.54 23.42
CA ASN A 8 26.72 -3.59 22.70
C ASN A 8 25.99 -2.35 22.18
N CYS A 9 24.68 -2.46 21.87
CA CYS A 9 23.97 -1.46 21.08
C CYS A 9 22.53 -1.18 21.53
N SER A 10 22.09 -1.66 22.71
CA SER A 10 20.72 -1.47 23.23
C SER A 10 20.26 0.00 23.24
N ASP A 11 21.16 0.91 23.59
CA ASP A 11 20.86 2.34 23.70
C ASP A 11 21.23 3.17 22.46
N THR A 12 21.85 2.58 21.44
CA THR A 12 22.27 3.31 20.23
C THR A 12 21.50 2.92 18.98
N LEU A 13 20.80 1.78 19.00
CA LEU A 13 20.10 1.26 17.83
C LEU A 13 18.72 1.92 17.66
N GLU A 14 18.60 2.78 16.65
CA GLU A 14 17.33 3.48 16.34
C GLU A 14 16.44 2.73 15.34
N THR A 15 17.05 1.90 14.49
CA THR A 15 16.34 1.13 13.45
C THR A 15 16.82 -0.29 13.45
N MET A 16 15.88 -1.24 13.46
CA MET A 16 16.15 -2.66 13.43
C MET A 16 15.37 -3.35 12.31
N GLU A 17 16.01 -4.27 11.59
CA GLU A 17 15.37 -5.08 10.53
C GLU A 17 15.60 -6.57 10.81
N ILE A 18 14.51 -7.32 11.07
CA ILE A 18 14.50 -8.76 11.34
C ILE A 18 13.55 -9.43 10.37
N LEU A 19 14.06 -10.03 9.29
CA LEU A 19 13.23 -10.60 8.23
C LEU A 19 13.43 -12.10 8.11
N ASN A 20 12.32 -12.86 8.10
CA ASN A 20 12.29 -14.31 7.90
C ASN A 20 13.33 -15.07 8.75
N PHE A 21 13.51 -14.64 10.00
CA PHE A 21 14.47 -15.21 10.95
C PHE A 21 14.18 -16.69 11.28
N THR A 22 12.91 -17.09 11.16
CA THR A 22 12.42 -18.45 11.42
C THR A 22 11.74 -19.02 10.18
N LYS A 23 11.56 -20.35 10.13
CA LYS A 23 10.78 -21.00 9.07
C LYS A 23 9.30 -21.13 9.42
N ASP A 24 8.99 -21.07 10.70
CA ASP A 24 7.65 -21.20 11.27
C ASP A 24 7.28 -19.91 12.04
N PRO A 25 5.99 -19.65 12.26
CA PRO A 25 5.54 -18.55 13.11
C PRO A 25 6.22 -18.62 14.48
N TYR A 26 6.92 -17.55 14.84
CA TYR A 26 7.68 -17.44 16.07
C TYR A 26 7.74 -15.97 16.51
N PRO A 27 6.86 -15.53 17.42
CA PRO A 27 6.88 -14.18 17.97
C PRO A 27 8.22 -13.87 18.64
N ILE A 28 8.82 -12.72 18.32
CA ILE A 28 10.13 -12.33 18.87
C ILE A 28 9.95 -11.23 19.92
N LEU A 29 9.85 -11.66 21.19
CA LEU A 29 9.77 -10.76 22.34
C LEU A 29 11.10 -10.05 22.65
N ASP A 30 12.23 -10.62 22.25
CA ASP A 30 13.58 -10.07 22.51
C ASP A 30 13.83 -8.68 21.88
N ILE A 31 12.93 -8.21 21.00
CA ILE A 31 12.97 -6.85 20.45
C ILE A 31 12.85 -5.79 21.56
N THR A 32 12.26 -6.17 22.70
CA THR A 32 12.12 -5.33 23.90
C THR A 32 13.44 -5.00 24.59
N LEU A 33 14.53 -5.71 24.28
CA LEU A 33 15.85 -5.46 24.85
C LEU A 33 16.50 -4.16 24.34
N PHE A 34 15.89 -3.48 23.37
CA PHE A 34 16.44 -2.30 22.72
C PHE A 34 15.56 -1.08 23.02
N ASN A 35 16.08 -0.17 23.84
CA ASN A 35 15.29 0.93 24.41
C ASN A 35 15.00 2.07 23.42
N ASN A 36 15.84 2.23 22.39
CA ASN A 36 15.82 3.39 21.50
C ASN A 36 15.38 3.08 20.06
N ILE A 37 14.81 1.90 19.81
CA ILE A 37 14.30 1.58 18.47
C ILE A 37 13.06 2.40 18.17
N HIS A 38 13.15 3.29 17.19
CA HIS A 38 12.00 4.04 16.69
C HIS A 38 11.34 3.37 15.49
N THR A 39 12.13 2.67 14.67
CA THR A 39 11.66 1.97 13.48
C THR A 39 12.00 0.49 13.54
N LEU A 40 10.98 -0.35 13.61
CA LEU A 40 11.11 -1.79 13.51
C LEU A 40 10.63 -2.25 12.14
N ARG A 41 11.45 -3.04 11.45
CA ARG A 41 11.08 -3.74 10.22
C ARG A 41 11.10 -5.23 10.47
N THR A 42 9.98 -5.91 10.30
CA THR A 42 9.91 -7.35 10.59
C THR A 42 8.96 -8.11 9.68
N SER A 43 9.11 -9.43 9.62
CA SER A 43 8.18 -10.29 8.89
C SER A 43 6.95 -10.60 9.77
N PRO A 44 5.76 -10.80 9.17
CA PRO A 44 4.53 -10.98 9.96
C PRO A 44 4.58 -12.18 10.89
N GLN A 45 5.33 -13.22 10.56
CA GLN A 45 5.49 -14.43 11.36
C GLN A 45 6.23 -14.21 12.69
N HIS A 46 6.80 -13.01 12.91
CA HIS A 46 7.47 -12.62 14.15
C HIS A 46 6.57 -11.78 15.06
N LEU A 47 5.31 -11.60 14.68
CA LEU A 47 4.33 -10.79 15.37
C LEU A 47 3.18 -11.65 15.85
N ASP A 48 2.77 -11.40 17.09
CA ASP A 48 1.51 -11.82 17.67
C ASP A 48 0.93 -10.67 18.50
N ASP A 49 -0.16 -10.95 19.20
CA ASP A 49 -0.85 -9.98 20.03
C ASP A 49 0.07 -9.42 21.14
N GLU A 50 0.85 -10.28 21.79
CA GLU A 50 1.74 -9.88 22.90
C GLU A 50 2.87 -8.97 22.40
N VAL A 51 3.55 -9.36 21.31
CA VAL A 51 4.62 -8.57 20.69
C VAL A 51 4.10 -7.18 20.32
N ILE A 52 2.94 -7.09 19.68
CA ILE A 52 2.37 -5.81 19.24
C ILE A 52 1.98 -4.92 20.42
N ILE A 53 1.42 -5.48 21.49
CA ILE A 53 1.09 -4.73 22.71
C ILE A 53 2.35 -4.18 23.36
N ILE A 54 3.41 -4.98 23.48
CA ILE A 54 4.65 -4.51 24.08
C ILE A 54 5.30 -3.43 23.21
N LEU A 55 5.29 -3.59 21.88
CA LEU A 55 5.79 -2.56 20.96
C LEU A 55 5.03 -1.24 21.10
N ALA A 56 3.74 -1.27 21.43
CA ALA A 56 2.97 -0.05 21.68
C ALA A 56 3.39 0.68 22.97
N SER A 57 3.96 -0.06 23.94
CA SER A 57 4.50 0.50 25.18
C SER A 57 5.99 0.90 25.10
N SER A 58 6.65 0.66 23.98
CA SER A 58 8.07 0.93 23.77
C SER A 58 8.31 2.26 23.02
N SER A 59 9.56 2.53 22.65
CA SER A 59 9.94 3.70 21.83
C SER A 59 9.65 3.52 20.34
N VAL A 60 9.16 2.34 19.92
CA VAL A 60 8.81 2.05 18.53
C VAL A 60 7.57 2.85 18.16
N SER A 61 7.73 3.73 17.18
CA SER A 61 6.63 4.53 16.62
C SER A 61 6.28 4.10 15.21
N ASN A 62 7.21 3.46 14.49
CA ASN A 62 7.05 3.03 13.12
C ASN A 62 7.31 1.53 12.99
N LEU A 63 6.26 0.76 12.75
CA LEU A 63 6.34 -0.65 12.45
C LEU A 63 6.19 -0.88 10.94
N HIS A 64 7.11 -1.62 10.35
CA HIS A 64 7.07 -1.99 8.95
C HIS A 64 7.01 -3.52 8.82
N ILE A 65 5.86 -4.03 8.43
CA ILE A 65 5.61 -5.46 8.25
C ILE A 65 5.93 -5.80 6.79
N ILE A 66 6.99 -6.58 6.58
CA ILE A 66 7.52 -6.92 5.26
C ILE A 66 7.30 -8.41 4.98
N GLN A 67 6.49 -8.69 3.98
CA GLN A 67 6.23 -10.01 3.45
C GLN A 67 7.09 -10.30 2.23
N GLY A 68 7.71 -11.47 2.17
CA GLY A 68 8.53 -11.89 1.04
C GLY A 68 8.28 -13.34 0.65
N ARG A 69 9.11 -13.87 -0.26
CA ARG A 69 9.04 -15.27 -0.71
C ARG A 69 9.35 -16.31 0.39
N TYR A 70 9.92 -15.85 1.50
CA TYR A 70 10.33 -16.67 2.64
C TYR A 70 9.39 -16.53 3.83
N THR A 71 8.36 -15.68 3.70
CA THR A 71 7.37 -15.53 4.75
C THR A 71 6.55 -16.81 4.82
N CYS A 72 6.50 -17.41 6.00
CA CYS A 72 5.74 -18.63 6.21
C CYS A 72 4.24 -18.35 6.26
N ASN A 73 3.42 -19.40 6.26
CA ASN A 73 2.00 -19.24 6.47
C ASN A 73 1.78 -18.80 7.92
N THR A 74 1.23 -17.60 8.09
CA THR A 74 1.01 -16.98 9.40
C THR A 74 -0.26 -16.16 9.33
N ASP A 75 -0.96 -16.07 10.47
CA ASP A 75 -2.15 -15.25 10.60
C ASP A 75 -1.79 -13.79 10.85
N SER A 76 -2.79 -12.93 10.71
CA SER A 76 -2.71 -11.54 11.16
C SER A 76 -2.80 -11.48 12.69
N VAL A 77 -2.23 -10.43 13.27
CA VAL A 77 -2.45 -10.08 14.69
C VAL A 77 -3.93 -9.74 14.89
N SER A 78 -4.47 -10.05 16.06
CA SER A 78 -5.90 -9.91 16.33
C SER A 78 -6.37 -8.45 16.28
N ASP A 79 -7.65 -8.28 15.97
CA ASP A 79 -8.32 -6.98 16.00
C ASP A 79 -8.21 -6.33 17.39
N ASP A 80 -8.45 -7.11 18.44
CA ASP A 80 -8.45 -6.62 19.82
C ASP A 80 -7.08 -6.08 20.24
N ALA A 81 -6.00 -6.77 19.86
CA ALA A 81 -4.64 -6.29 20.09
C ALA A 81 -4.38 -4.95 19.37
N TRP A 82 -4.76 -4.83 18.10
CA TRP A 82 -4.60 -3.57 17.36
C TRP A 82 -5.44 -2.42 17.92
N ARG A 83 -6.64 -2.70 18.42
CA ARG A 83 -7.46 -1.69 19.10
C ARG A 83 -6.80 -1.19 20.37
N LEU A 84 -6.23 -2.10 21.17
CA LEU A 84 -5.49 -1.73 22.37
C LEU A 84 -4.26 -0.88 22.04
N VAL A 85 -3.50 -1.25 20.99
CA VAL A 85 -2.36 -0.45 20.52
C VAL A 85 -2.76 0.97 20.13
N LYS A 86 -3.87 1.15 19.41
CA LYS A 86 -4.34 2.50 19.05
C LYS A 86 -4.71 3.35 20.26
N GLN A 87 -5.17 2.72 21.34
CA GLN A 87 -5.46 3.41 22.61
C GLN A 87 -4.18 3.78 23.36
N MET A 88 -3.22 2.86 23.43
CA MET A 88 -1.95 3.05 24.15
C MET A 88 -0.98 3.99 23.42
N ALA A 89 -0.90 3.87 22.10
CA ALA A 89 0.02 4.62 21.25
C ALA A 89 -0.70 5.22 20.03
N PRO A 90 -1.41 6.37 20.20
CA PRO A 90 -2.19 6.99 19.13
C PRO A 90 -1.39 7.42 17.90
N TYR A 91 -0.08 7.60 18.06
CA TYR A 91 0.85 7.98 16.98
C TYR A 91 1.60 6.78 16.39
N PHE A 92 1.27 5.55 16.79
CA PHE A 92 1.86 4.35 16.24
C PHE A 92 1.48 4.18 14.78
N ARG A 93 2.47 3.91 13.93
CA ARG A 93 2.33 3.92 12.48
C ARG A 93 2.74 2.58 11.89
N VAL A 94 1.84 1.98 11.11
CA VAL A 94 2.09 0.69 10.46
C VAL A 94 2.24 0.86 8.95
N THR A 95 3.30 0.28 8.39
CA THR A 95 3.50 0.08 6.95
C THR A 95 3.38 -1.40 6.62
N LEU A 96 2.59 -1.74 5.62
CA LEU A 96 2.52 -3.09 5.07
C LEU A 96 3.23 -3.12 3.71
N GLU A 97 4.23 -3.99 3.55
CA GLU A 97 4.97 -4.15 2.29
C GLU A 97 5.00 -5.61 1.86
N VAL A 98 4.69 -5.86 0.59
CA VAL A 98 5.02 -7.12 -0.07
C VAL A 98 6.24 -6.91 -0.97
N ARG A 99 7.33 -7.64 -0.73
CA ARG A 99 8.62 -7.47 -1.38
C ARG A 99 9.05 -8.70 -2.18
N GLY A 100 9.61 -8.44 -3.37
CA GLY A 100 10.29 -9.45 -4.18
C GLY A 100 9.34 -10.32 -5.01
N HIS A 101 9.70 -11.58 -5.23
CA HIS A 101 8.99 -12.49 -6.15
C HIS A 101 7.96 -13.39 -5.46
N THR A 102 7.22 -12.85 -4.48
CA THR A 102 6.14 -13.62 -3.86
C THR A 102 4.89 -13.67 -4.74
N LYS A 103 4.08 -14.71 -4.54
CA LYS A 103 2.74 -14.86 -5.09
C LYS A 103 1.67 -14.87 -3.99
N THR A 104 2.08 -14.85 -2.74
CA THR A 104 1.16 -14.80 -1.61
C THR A 104 0.52 -13.40 -1.53
N PRO A 105 -0.79 -13.33 -1.27
CA PRO A 105 -1.45 -12.05 -1.09
C PRO A 105 -0.92 -11.33 0.16
N LEU A 106 -1.09 -10.01 0.18
CA LEU A 106 -0.80 -9.19 1.34
C LEU A 106 -1.65 -9.68 2.54
N ILE A 107 -1.01 -9.94 3.68
CA ILE A 107 -1.70 -10.21 4.94
C ILE A 107 -2.12 -8.86 5.51
N LEU A 108 -3.42 -8.60 5.50
CA LEU A 108 -3.99 -7.43 6.13
C LEU A 108 -3.95 -7.61 7.65
N GLN A 109 -3.78 -6.50 8.37
CA GLN A 109 -3.79 -6.41 9.83
C GLN A 109 -5.06 -5.67 10.27
N PRO A 110 -6.17 -6.36 10.56
CA PRO A 110 -7.45 -5.72 10.83
C PRO A 110 -7.34 -4.65 11.91
N HIS A 111 -7.90 -3.46 11.66
CA HIS A 111 -7.91 -2.31 12.56
C HIS A 111 -6.55 -1.73 12.99
N ALA A 112 -5.42 -2.26 12.50
CA ALA A 112 -4.11 -1.67 12.72
C ALA A 112 -4.04 -0.24 12.14
N PRO A 113 -3.24 0.68 12.72
CA PRO A 113 -3.08 2.04 12.20
C PRO A 113 -2.18 2.06 10.95
N VAL A 114 -2.63 1.42 9.88
CA VAL A 114 -1.89 1.29 8.62
C VAL A 114 -1.98 2.59 7.83
N ASN A 115 -0.83 3.23 7.62
CA ASN A 115 -0.74 4.46 6.83
C ASN A 115 -0.16 4.25 5.43
N ARG A 116 0.58 3.16 5.23
CA ARG A 116 1.32 2.89 4.00
C ARG A 116 1.12 1.44 3.58
N ILE A 117 0.73 1.24 2.33
CA ILE A 117 0.66 -0.07 1.69
C ILE A 117 1.53 -0.07 0.43
N VAL A 118 2.47 -1.01 0.35
CA VAL A 118 3.45 -1.11 -0.73
C VAL A 118 3.45 -2.50 -1.34
N TYR A 119 3.11 -2.57 -2.63
CA TYR A 119 3.29 -3.76 -3.44
C TYR A 119 4.59 -3.64 -4.22
N ASP A 120 5.70 -4.09 -3.65
CA ASP A 120 7.00 -4.23 -4.33
C ASP A 120 7.21 -5.64 -4.91
N SER A 121 6.23 -6.09 -5.69
CA SER A 121 6.28 -7.39 -6.37
C SER A 121 5.77 -7.30 -7.81
N PRO A 122 6.51 -7.82 -8.80
CA PRO A 122 6.05 -7.82 -10.19
C PRO A 122 5.00 -8.89 -10.48
N ASN A 123 4.74 -9.80 -9.53
CA ASN A 123 3.90 -10.97 -9.72
C ASN A 123 2.48 -10.76 -9.16
N LEU A 124 2.33 -9.85 -8.21
CA LEU A 124 1.05 -9.57 -7.57
C LEU A 124 0.27 -8.52 -8.35
N LYS A 125 -1.02 -8.80 -8.47
CA LYS A 125 -2.02 -7.82 -8.87
C LYS A 125 -2.68 -7.28 -7.61
N PHE A 126 -3.36 -6.14 -7.73
CA PHE A 126 -4.20 -5.58 -6.69
C PHE A 126 -5.66 -5.98 -6.94
N PRO A 127 -6.15 -7.03 -6.27
CA PRO A 127 -7.50 -7.52 -6.49
C PRO A 127 -8.53 -6.60 -5.83
N HIS A 128 -9.74 -6.58 -6.39
CA HIS A 128 -10.84 -5.76 -5.87
C HIS A 128 -11.22 -6.14 -4.43
N GLU A 129 -11.22 -7.42 -4.09
CA GLU A 129 -11.52 -7.92 -2.74
C GLU A 129 -10.56 -7.34 -1.69
N THR A 130 -9.25 -7.37 -1.93
CA THR A 130 -8.28 -6.77 -1.00
C THR A 130 -8.50 -5.26 -0.87
N ALA A 131 -8.92 -4.58 -1.93
CA ALA A 131 -9.24 -3.16 -1.84
C ALA A 131 -10.45 -2.90 -0.93
N VAL A 132 -11.49 -3.76 -0.95
CA VAL A 132 -12.67 -3.64 -0.08
C VAL A 132 -12.24 -3.72 1.37
N TRP A 133 -11.41 -4.70 1.70
CA TRP A 133 -10.88 -4.87 3.06
C TRP A 133 -9.94 -3.75 3.49
N ILE A 134 -9.10 -3.23 2.59
CA ILE A 134 -8.25 -2.06 2.87
C ILE A 134 -9.11 -0.84 3.20
N VAL A 135 -10.17 -0.58 2.45
CA VAL A 135 -11.09 0.53 2.76
C VAL A 135 -11.78 0.26 4.09
N HIS A 136 -12.30 -0.94 4.30
CA HIS A 136 -12.98 -1.29 5.54
C HIS A 136 -12.09 -1.07 6.77
N TYR A 137 -10.83 -1.51 6.73
CA TYR A 137 -9.93 -1.42 7.88
C TYR A 137 -9.17 -0.10 8.02
N TYR A 138 -8.83 0.57 6.90
CA TYR A 138 -7.83 1.65 6.89
C TYR A 138 -8.28 2.93 6.19
N HIS A 139 -9.58 3.11 5.89
CA HIS A 139 -10.07 4.31 5.21
C HIS A 139 -9.58 5.62 5.88
N ASP A 140 -9.58 5.66 7.21
CA ASP A 140 -9.25 6.82 8.04
C ASP A 140 -7.75 7.02 8.29
N THR A 141 -6.92 6.00 8.07
CA THR A 141 -5.47 6.04 8.33
C THR A 141 -4.60 5.99 7.07
N LEU A 142 -5.10 5.45 5.96
CA LEU A 142 -4.29 5.22 4.76
C LEU A 142 -3.90 6.55 4.08
N GLU A 143 -2.60 6.79 4.00
CA GLU A 143 -1.99 8.00 3.43
C GLU A 143 -1.29 7.72 2.10
N TYR A 144 -0.77 6.50 1.95
CA TYR A 144 0.12 6.12 0.86
C TYR A 144 -0.21 4.72 0.34
N PHE A 145 -0.44 4.63 -0.96
CA PHE A 145 -0.54 3.36 -1.67
C PHE A 145 0.41 3.36 -2.87
N ALA A 146 1.23 2.32 -3.00
CA ALA A 146 2.12 2.20 -4.15
C ALA A 146 2.27 0.77 -4.66
N GLN A 147 2.20 0.63 -5.97
CA GLN A 147 2.70 -0.54 -6.69
C GLN A 147 4.04 -0.20 -7.33
N LYS A 148 5.10 -0.82 -6.82
CA LYS A 148 6.45 -0.70 -7.37
C LYS A 148 6.72 -1.83 -8.37
N ARG A 149 7.79 -1.63 -9.14
CA ARG A 149 8.23 -2.52 -10.25
C ARG A 149 7.20 -2.61 -11.38
N LEU A 150 7.67 -3.17 -12.50
CA LEU A 150 6.81 -3.44 -13.64
C LEU A 150 6.16 -4.82 -13.48
N PRO A 151 4.83 -4.92 -13.67
CA PRO A 151 4.14 -6.21 -13.71
C PRO A 151 4.77 -7.14 -14.76
N ARG A 152 5.08 -8.39 -14.37
CA ARG A 152 5.59 -9.44 -15.26
C ARG A 152 4.47 -10.26 -15.91
N THR A 153 3.26 -10.21 -15.36
CA THR A 153 2.11 -10.92 -15.91
C THR A 153 1.40 -10.07 -16.97
N HIS A 154 0.86 -10.72 -18.00
CA HIS A 154 -0.03 -10.04 -18.94
C HIS A 154 -1.26 -9.53 -18.16
N GLY A 155 -1.38 -8.20 -18.04
CA GLY A 155 -2.52 -7.58 -17.39
C GLY A 155 -3.82 -7.81 -18.18
N PRO A 156 -4.97 -7.92 -17.50
CA PRO A 156 -6.26 -8.10 -18.16
C PRO A 156 -6.60 -6.90 -19.05
N ARG A 157 -7.41 -7.15 -20.08
CA ARG A 157 -7.88 -6.12 -21.03
C ARG A 157 -9.29 -5.64 -20.74
N THR A 158 -10.08 -6.43 -20.02
CA THR A 158 -11.47 -6.18 -19.61
C THR A 158 -11.50 -5.34 -18.34
N PHE A 159 -12.48 -4.43 -18.22
CA PHE A 159 -12.59 -3.56 -17.04
C PHE A 159 -12.77 -4.35 -15.74
N HIS A 160 -13.63 -5.37 -15.74
CA HIS A 160 -13.96 -6.17 -14.56
C HIS A 160 -12.76 -6.91 -13.95
N ASP A 161 -11.81 -7.32 -14.78
CA ASP A 161 -10.62 -8.06 -14.33
C ASP A 161 -9.45 -7.13 -13.97
N ARG A 162 -9.50 -5.85 -14.37
CA ARG A 162 -8.47 -4.85 -14.07
C ARG A 162 -8.72 -4.22 -12.69
N GLY A 163 -7.66 -3.66 -12.11
CA GLY A 163 -7.73 -2.94 -10.84
C GLY A 163 -8.47 -1.60 -10.90
N ASP A 164 -9.09 -1.20 -12.02
CA ASP A 164 -9.74 0.11 -12.19
C ASP A 164 -10.70 0.44 -11.04
N ALA A 165 -11.64 -0.47 -10.73
CA ALA A 165 -12.60 -0.29 -9.65
C ALA A 165 -11.95 -0.23 -8.27
N ALA A 166 -10.89 -1.03 -8.06
CA ALA A 166 -10.14 -1.07 -6.81
C ALA A 166 -9.45 0.26 -6.52
N PHE A 167 -8.72 0.83 -7.50
CA PHE A 167 -8.02 2.11 -7.32
C PHE A 167 -8.99 3.29 -7.17
N LEU A 168 -10.09 3.29 -7.91
CA LEU A 168 -11.11 4.33 -7.78
C LEU A 168 -11.78 4.30 -6.40
N MET A 169 -12.02 3.10 -5.86
CA MET A 169 -12.58 2.91 -4.53
C MET A 169 -11.62 3.41 -3.44
N LEU A 170 -10.32 3.13 -3.54
CA LEU A 170 -9.31 3.69 -2.62
C LEU A 170 -9.31 5.23 -2.66
N ALA A 171 -9.28 5.81 -3.87
CA ALA A 171 -9.24 7.26 -4.03
C ALA A 171 -10.49 7.94 -3.44
N ARG A 172 -11.67 7.34 -3.59
CA ARG A 172 -12.94 7.88 -3.07
C ARG A 172 -13.10 7.69 -1.57
N SER A 173 -12.64 6.56 -1.03
CA SER A 173 -12.98 6.16 0.34
C SER A 173 -11.92 6.55 1.37
N CYS A 174 -10.67 6.81 0.95
CA CYS A 174 -9.57 7.14 1.86
C CYS A 174 -9.32 8.67 1.91
N PRO A 175 -9.86 9.42 2.89
CA PRO A 175 -9.66 10.86 3.02
C PRO A 175 -8.20 11.30 3.22
N LYS A 176 -7.34 10.51 3.85
CA LYS A 176 -5.93 10.88 4.08
C LYS A 176 -4.98 10.50 2.94
N LEU A 177 -5.46 9.79 1.93
CA LEU A 177 -4.63 9.34 0.82
C LEU A 177 -4.10 10.54 0.02
N HIS A 178 -2.79 10.75 0.07
CA HIS A 178 -2.09 11.82 -0.64
C HIS A 178 -1.11 11.28 -1.70
N THR A 179 -0.70 10.01 -1.59
CA THR A 179 0.14 9.33 -2.60
C THR A 179 -0.52 8.07 -3.15
N LEU A 180 -0.66 8.01 -4.47
CA LEU A 180 -1.18 6.86 -5.20
C LEU A 180 -0.28 6.55 -6.42
N ILE A 181 0.39 5.39 -6.40
CA ILE A 181 1.28 4.92 -7.47
C ILE A 181 0.73 3.61 -8.04
N ILE A 182 0.44 3.60 -9.35
CA ILE A 182 -0.19 2.48 -10.06
C ILE A 182 0.74 1.99 -11.17
N SER A 183 1.12 0.71 -11.10
CA SER A 183 1.95 0.04 -12.12
C SER A 183 1.14 -0.81 -13.09
N GLU A 184 -0.08 -1.20 -12.68
CA GLU A 184 -1.00 -2.03 -13.45
C GLU A 184 -1.71 -1.27 -14.58
N ARG A 185 -2.46 -2.03 -15.39
CA ARG A 185 -3.25 -1.46 -16.46
C ARG A 185 -4.52 -0.82 -15.93
N ILE A 186 -4.74 0.45 -16.25
CA ILE A 186 -5.97 1.19 -15.96
C ILE A 186 -6.43 1.97 -17.19
N SER A 187 -7.71 2.26 -17.27
CA SER A 187 -8.25 3.12 -18.32
C SER A 187 -7.91 4.60 -18.08
N THR A 188 -7.79 5.38 -19.16
CA THR A 188 -7.70 6.85 -19.12
C THR A 188 -8.90 7.46 -18.40
N ALA A 189 -10.10 6.90 -18.59
CA ALA A 189 -11.29 7.33 -17.85
C ALA A 189 -11.11 7.16 -16.33
N THR A 190 -10.62 6.01 -15.86
CA THR A 190 -10.35 5.79 -14.43
C THR A 190 -9.33 6.77 -13.88
N ALA A 191 -8.24 7.05 -14.62
CA ALA A 191 -7.24 8.04 -14.19
C ALA A 191 -7.85 9.45 -14.01
N ILE A 192 -8.71 9.88 -14.93
CA ILE A 192 -9.44 11.16 -14.83
C ILE A 192 -10.38 11.14 -13.61
N LEU A 193 -11.12 10.06 -13.40
CA LEU A 193 -12.06 9.94 -12.28
C LEU A 193 -11.35 9.92 -10.92
N ILE A 194 -10.18 9.30 -10.83
CA ILE A 194 -9.33 9.36 -9.63
C ILE A 194 -8.92 10.81 -9.37
N ALA A 195 -8.43 11.53 -10.38
CA ALA A 195 -8.04 12.93 -10.21
C ALA A 195 -9.22 13.80 -9.76
N LYS A 196 -10.41 13.64 -10.38
CA LYS A 196 -11.62 14.40 -10.02
C LYS A 196 -12.16 14.06 -8.63
N SER A 197 -12.11 12.78 -8.24
CA SER A 197 -12.59 12.34 -6.92
C SER A 197 -11.63 12.70 -5.79
N LYS A 198 -10.33 12.81 -6.08
CA LYS A 198 -9.30 13.08 -5.10
C LYS A 198 -8.33 14.16 -5.56
N PRO A 199 -8.76 15.44 -5.62
CA PRO A 199 -7.89 16.55 -6.01
C PRO A 199 -6.77 16.81 -4.99
N SER A 200 -6.90 16.31 -3.76
CA SER A 200 -5.89 16.42 -2.70
C SER A 200 -4.68 15.49 -2.89
N LEU A 201 -4.58 14.73 -3.98
CA LEU A 201 -3.42 13.88 -4.26
C LEU A 201 -2.18 14.73 -4.56
N GLU A 202 -1.23 14.70 -3.64
CA GLU A 202 0.10 15.28 -3.82
C GLU A 202 0.91 14.52 -4.86
N LYS A 203 0.79 13.19 -4.89
CA LYS A 203 1.57 12.33 -5.79
C LYS A 203 0.69 11.28 -6.43
N PHE A 204 0.26 11.54 -7.66
CA PHE A 204 -0.41 10.56 -8.51
C PHE A 204 0.51 10.12 -9.64
N ILE A 205 0.97 8.86 -9.60
CA ILE A 205 1.88 8.31 -10.62
C ILE A 205 1.22 7.09 -11.26
N VAL A 206 1.10 7.12 -12.58
CA VAL A 206 0.61 6.00 -13.37
C VAL A 206 1.66 5.65 -14.41
N ARG A 207 1.94 4.35 -14.57
CA ARG A 207 2.80 3.85 -15.64
C ARG A 207 2.18 4.14 -17.02
N GLN A 208 2.94 4.77 -17.91
CA GLN A 208 2.50 5.14 -19.26
C GLN A 208 2.03 3.94 -20.09
N ASN A 209 2.77 2.83 -20.08
CA ASN A 209 2.37 1.60 -20.79
C ASN A 209 1.24 0.83 -20.09
N GLY A 210 0.87 1.23 -18.87
CA GLY A 210 -0.31 0.74 -18.16
C GLY A 210 -1.59 1.47 -18.57
N LEU A 211 -1.48 2.68 -19.10
CA LEU A 211 -2.65 3.51 -19.41
C LEU A 211 -3.30 3.06 -20.73
N LEU A 212 -4.58 2.70 -20.68
CA LEU A 212 -5.36 2.26 -21.84
C LEU A 212 -6.32 3.39 -22.27
N LYS A 213 -6.27 3.82 -23.54
CA LYS A 213 -7.22 4.80 -24.11
C LYS A 213 -8.64 4.22 -24.18
N ARG A 214 -9.36 4.22 -23.05
CA ARG A 214 -10.68 3.58 -22.91
C ARG A 214 -11.54 4.32 -21.90
N CYS A 215 -12.85 4.20 -22.12
CA CYS A 215 -13.90 4.55 -21.18
C CYS A 215 -14.87 3.37 -21.11
N ASP A 216 -14.41 2.28 -20.51
CA ASP A 216 -15.08 0.97 -20.46
C ASP A 216 -15.59 0.62 -19.05
N GLY A 217 -15.82 1.64 -18.23
CA GLY A 217 -16.42 1.46 -16.90
C GLY A 217 -17.89 1.00 -16.95
N PRO A 218 -18.42 0.53 -15.81
CA PRO A 218 -19.77 0.00 -15.73
C PRO A 218 -20.79 1.08 -16.08
N LYS A 219 -21.79 0.73 -16.90
CA LYS A 219 -22.84 1.65 -17.36
C LYS A 219 -23.67 2.22 -16.20
N SER A 220 -23.72 1.50 -15.08
CA SER A 220 -24.39 1.93 -13.85
C SER A 220 -23.69 3.08 -13.13
N ASP A 221 -22.39 3.29 -13.36
CA ASP A 221 -21.67 4.45 -12.80
C ASP A 221 -21.78 5.63 -13.77
N ASN A 222 -22.61 6.60 -13.40
CA ASN A 222 -22.83 7.84 -14.15
C ASN A 222 -21.53 8.60 -14.43
N SER A 223 -20.50 8.44 -13.59
CA SER A 223 -19.19 9.08 -13.75
C SER A 223 -18.49 8.65 -15.04
N PHE A 224 -18.58 7.37 -15.40
CA PHE A 224 -18.03 6.83 -16.65
C PHE A 224 -18.95 7.12 -17.85
N SER A 225 -20.24 7.29 -17.61
CA SER A 225 -21.22 7.55 -18.66
C SER A 225 -21.22 9.00 -19.17
N ASN A 226 -20.61 9.94 -18.43
CA ASN A 226 -20.50 11.35 -18.81
C ASN A 226 -19.84 11.53 -20.19
N ALA A 227 -20.51 12.28 -21.08
CA ALA A 227 -20.06 12.57 -22.43
C ALA A 227 -18.71 13.30 -22.47
N GLU A 228 -18.44 14.15 -21.46
CA GLU A 228 -17.17 14.87 -21.33
C GLU A 228 -16.02 13.91 -21.03
N THR A 229 -16.17 13.04 -20.03
CA THR A 229 -15.18 11.99 -19.69
C THR A 229 -14.91 11.08 -20.89
N LYS A 230 -15.96 10.70 -21.64
CA LYS A 230 -15.84 9.91 -22.87
C LYS A 230 -15.09 10.63 -23.98
N ARG A 231 -15.20 11.95 -24.08
CA ARG A 231 -14.46 12.75 -25.06
C ARG A 231 -12.98 12.86 -24.68
N ILE A 232 -12.69 13.21 -23.43
CA ILE A 232 -11.32 13.44 -22.93
C ILE A 232 -10.52 12.13 -22.86
N SER A 233 -11.14 11.03 -22.46
CA SER A 233 -10.46 9.72 -22.32
C SER A 233 -9.95 9.11 -23.64
N ARG A 234 -10.31 9.67 -24.80
CA ARG A 234 -9.91 9.16 -26.13
C ARG A 234 -8.49 9.56 -26.53
N SER A 235 -7.87 10.55 -25.88
CA SER A 235 -6.49 10.99 -26.14
C SER A 235 -5.68 11.03 -24.85
N TYR A 236 -4.39 10.68 -24.93
CA TYR A 236 -3.50 10.72 -23.76
C TYR A 236 -3.15 12.17 -23.39
N GLU A 237 -3.06 13.04 -24.40
CA GLU A 237 -2.74 14.45 -24.28
C GLU A 237 -3.86 15.16 -23.51
N THR A 238 -5.09 15.05 -24.00
CA THR A 238 -6.29 15.61 -23.34
C THR A 238 -6.52 15.04 -21.95
N THR A 239 -6.27 13.74 -21.74
CA THR A 239 -6.31 13.12 -20.40
C THR A 239 -5.28 13.75 -19.46
N SER A 240 -4.06 13.98 -19.94
CA SER A 240 -2.98 14.55 -19.13
C SER A 240 -3.23 16.02 -18.80
N GLU A 241 -3.80 16.78 -19.75
CA GLU A 241 -4.22 18.17 -19.54
C GLU A 241 -5.32 18.28 -18.48
N GLU A 242 -6.35 17.44 -18.56
CA GLU A 242 -7.45 17.45 -17.58
C GLU A 242 -6.98 17.09 -16.17
N ILE A 243 -6.12 16.07 -16.06
CA ILE A 243 -5.53 15.69 -14.76
C ILE A 243 -4.61 16.81 -14.24
N SER A 244 -3.82 17.44 -15.12
CA SER A 244 -2.96 18.56 -14.75
C SER A 244 -3.76 19.76 -14.24
N LYS A 245 -4.88 20.07 -14.91
CA LYS A 245 -5.82 21.13 -14.52
C LYS A 245 -6.42 20.83 -13.15
N THR A 246 -6.81 19.58 -12.90
CA THR A 246 -7.43 19.17 -11.63
C THR A 246 -6.47 19.30 -10.45
N PHE A 247 -5.18 18.98 -10.64
CA PHE A 247 -4.18 19.10 -9.58
C PHE A 247 -3.46 20.45 -9.51
N GLY A 248 -3.71 21.35 -10.47
CA GLY A 248 -2.98 22.63 -10.58
C GLY A 248 -1.48 22.49 -10.86
N LYS A 249 -1.02 21.31 -11.31
CA LYS A 249 0.40 21.02 -11.61
C LYS A 249 0.50 20.13 -12.84
N ARG A 250 1.62 20.23 -13.56
CA ARG A 250 1.86 19.38 -14.73
C ARG A 250 1.89 17.90 -14.33
N TRP A 251 0.93 17.14 -14.84
CA TRP A 251 0.85 15.69 -14.70
C TRP A 251 1.09 15.03 -16.05
N VAL A 252 1.99 14.03 -16.06
CA VAL A 252 2.29 13.21 -17.24
C VAL A 252 2.45 11.78 -16.75
N PRO A 253 1.91 10.77 -17.46
CA PRO A 253 2.16 9.38 -17.11
C PRO A 253 3.66 9.07 -17.17
N MET A 254 4.13 8.25 -16.24
CA MET A 254 5.54 7.97 -16.07
C MET A 254 6.01 6.87 -17.02
N SER A 255 7.12 7.12 -17.73
CA SER A 255 7.74 6.13 -18.62
C SER A 255 8.27 4.92 -17.84
N ASP A 256 8.28 3.74 -18.47
CA ASP A 256 8.79 2.51 -17.83
C ASP A 256 10.23 2.64 -17.34
N LYS A 257 11.07 3.45 -18.01
CA LYS A 257 12.46 3.71 -17.59
C LYS A 257 12.53 4.42 -16.24
N ASN A 258 11.66 5.42 -16.03
CA ASN A 258 11.59 6.15 -14.77
C ASN A 258 10.84 5.34 -13.71
N PHE A 259 9.82 4.59 -14.09
CA PHE A 259 9.06 3.75 -13.18
C PHE A 259 9.92 2.65 -12.53
N LYS A 260 10.91 2.11 -13.27
CA LYS A 260 11.89 1.15 -12.72
C LYS A 260 12.81 1.74 -11.64
N LYS A 261 12.89 3.06 -11.51
CA LYS A 261 13.75 3.74 -10.52
C LYS A 261 13.01 4.11 -9.21
N LEU A 262 11.70 3.86 -9.14
CA LEU A 262 10.86 4.03 -7.93
C LEU A 262 10.97 2.82 -6.99
#